data_AF-A0A9X8CQ43-F1
#
_entry.id   AF-A0A9X8CQ43-F1
#
_cell.length_a   1.000
_cell.length_b   1.000
_cell.length_c   1.000
_cell.angle_alpha   90.00
_cell.angle_beta   90.00
_cell.angle_gamma   90.00
#
_symmetry.space_group_name_H-M   'P 1'
#
loop_
_entity.id
_entity.type
_entity.pdbx_description
1 polymer ?
#
loop_
_entity_poly.entity_id
_entity_poly.type
_entity_poly.pdbx_seq_one_letter_code
_entity_poly.pdbx_strand_id
1 'polypeptide(L)'
;MSKILDLNKSVHDLAEEFPEFTQIMVSLGFTDIAKPAALNTVGRVMTVPRGCSIKGISLDEAVRTFEAAGFTVEGAGASQVAPATEAAPMADATINQQAEAPLGTKVEGLDEAGRAKLLESYIARLSSGEALEDVRADFVANFSDVDAGEIARAEQGLIEGGAKIDDVQRLCDVHSALFHGATREEKIANAEEAVMGSLTQGAGDLNTRFLTNLPGHPMHVFSLENQAISEQIAHTRAALGTPDAMDELRTLSQLGVHYAKKGDLLYPVLKVRHGYSGPSDVMWGVDDEIRAELRALLGAKEQDAAWLERAEKVLTRADEMVYKEANILLPLCAQNFSGDEWLQMYADLKGYDLCLIDDAGTWGAGEEYCQQRAAAAEKGTDNQADAAGAVQLPTGRLTPAQLDAMLNTIPLEITFIDDTDINRYWNDDGEKKLFKRPSSAIDREVWSCHPPKIQEMVRHVIATLKSGEQDSVDIWMEKEGEPVLVRYMAVRDREGSYVGTMEVVQRMGFARDHFKA
;
A
#
# COMPACT_ATOMS: atom_id res chain seq x y z
N MET A 1 2.46 -11.31 -51.44
CA MET A 1 3.42 -10.71 -50.49
C MET A 1 3.38 -11.56 -49.24
N SER A 2 4.53 -12.03 -48.75
CA SER A 2 4.60 -12.77 -47.48
C SER A 2 4.21 -11.82 -46.34
N LYS A 3 3.22 -12.20 -45.52
CA LYS A 3 2.83 -11.44 -44.33
C LYS A 3 3.80 -11.82 -43.21
N ILE A 4 4.80 -10.98 -42.96
CA ILE A 4 5.82 -11.26 -41.95
C ILE A 4 5.37 -10.65 -40.62
N LEU A 5 5.28 -11.47 -39.58
CA LEU A 5 4.88 -11.06 -38.23
C LEU A 5 6.11 -11.09 -37.32
N ASP A 6 6.69 -9.93 -37.03
CA ASP A 6 7.83 -9.81 -36.11
C ASP A 6 7.36 -9.75 -34.66
N LEU A 7 7.56 -10.82 -33.90
CA LEU A 7 7.11 -10.95 -32.52
C LEU A 7 7.83 -10.03 -31.53
N ASN A 8 8.89 -9.34 -31.95
CA ASN A 8 9.56 -8.32 -31.13
C ASN A 8 8.83 -6.96 -31.15
N LYS A 9 7.92 -6.74 -32.11
CA LYS A 9 7.07 -5.54 -32.15
C LYS A 9 6.00 -5.59 -31.06
N SER A 10 5.50 -4.41 -30.69
CA SER A 10 4.42 -4.31 -29.72
C SER A 10 3.11 -4.90 -30.29
N VAL A 11 2.26 -5.42 -29.41
CA VAL A 11 0.92 -5.94 -29.77
C VAL A 11 0.08 -4.84 -30.42
N HIS A 12 0.26 -3.58 -30.00
CA HIS A 12 -0.37 -2.42 -30.63
C HIS A 12 0.06 -2.25 -32.09
N ASP A 13 1.37 -2.25 -32.35
CA ASP A 13 1.89 -2.00 -33.71
C ASP A 13 1.52 -3.14 -34.65
N LEU A 14 1.55 -4.39 -34.18
CA LEU A 14 1.10 -5.55 -34.96
C LEU A 14 -0.41 -5.53 -35.25
N ALA A 15 -1.22 -4.99 -34.33
CA ALA A 15 -2.66 -4.83 -34.53
C ALA A 15 -3.01 -3.70 -35.52
N GLU A 16 -2.19 -2.65 -35.59
CA GLU A 16 -2.32 -1.60 -36.61
C GLU A 16 -1.82 -2.08 -37.99
N GLU A 17 -0.74 -2.85 -38.01
CA GLU A 17 -0.11 -3.36 -39.25
C GLU A 17 -0.95 -4.47 -39.90
N PHE A 18 -1.60 -5.32 -39.11
CA PHE A 18 -2.40 -6.45 -39.58
C PHE A 18 -3.78 -6.49 -38.91
N PRO A 19 -4.87 -6.04 -39.58
CA PRO A 19 -6.20 -5.99 -39.00
C PRO A 19 -6.73 -7.32 -38.45
N GLU A 20 -6.32 -8.44 -39.04
CA GLU A 20 -6.68 -9.80 -38.60
C GLU A 20 -5.91 -10.30 -37.38
N PHE A 21 -4.80 -9.65 -37.00
CA PHE A 21 -3.95 -10.05 -35.87
C PHE A 21 -4.71 -10.03 -34.54
N THR A 22 -5.52 -8.99 -34.31
CA THR A 22 -6.33 -8.83 -33.10
C THR A 22 -7.31 -9.99 -32.95
N GLN A 23 -7.93 -10.45 -34.04
CA GLN A 23 -8.89 -11.54 -33.99
C GLN A 23 -8.21 -12.89 -33.71
N ILE A 24 -7.01 -13.11 -34.26
CA ILE A 24 -6.20 -14.30 -33.99
C ILE A 24 -5.78 -14.32 -32.52
N MET A 25 -5.27 -13.22 -32.00
CA MET A 25 -4.87 -13.10 -30.60
C MET A 25 -6.05 -13.30 -29.63
N VAL A 26 -7.26 -12.82 -29.96
CA VAL A 26 -8.45 -13.12 -29.16
C VAL A 26 -8.77 -14.62 -29.16
N SER A 27 -8.62 -15.30 -30.30
CA SER A 27 -8.83 -16.76 -30.38
C SER A 27 -7.79 -17.58 -29.59
N LEU A 28 -6.59 -17.02 -29.37
CA LEU A 28 -5.56 -17.54 -28.48
C LEU A 28 -5.85 -17.29 -26.99
N GLY A 29 -6.90 -16.55 -26.64
CA GLY A 29 -7.28 -16.27 -25.24
C GLY A 29 -6.92 -14.86 -24.76
N PHE A 30 -6.37 -14.00 -25.62
CA PHE A 30 -6.07 -12.60 -25.28
C PHE A 30 -7.31 -11.71 -25.50
N THR A 31 -8.39 -11.94 -24.76
CA THR A 31 -9.67 -11.24 -24.98
C THR A 31 -9.62 -9.73 -24.70
N ASP A 32 -8.71 -9.28 -23.83
CA ASP A 32 -8.63 -7.87 -23.42
C ASP A 32 -8.10 -6.93 -24.49
N ILE A 33 -7.33 -7.42 -25.46
CA ILE A 33 -6.76 -6.60 -26.55
C ILE A 33 -7.85 -6.09 -27.52
N ALA A 34 -9.03 -6.71 -27.52
CA ALA A 34 -10.17 -6.23 -28.31
C ALA A 34 -10.74 -4.92 -27.76
N LYS A 35 -10.37 -4.52 -26.54
CA LYS A 35 -10.76 -3.24 -25.93
C LYS A 35 -9.78 -2.15 -26.37
N PRO A 36 -10.24 -1.07 -27.04
CA PRO A 36 -9.35 -0.01 -27.54
C PRO A 36 -8.45 0.63 -26.47
N ALA A 37 -8.92 0.75 -25.24
CA ALA A 37 -8.13 1.29 -24.13
C ALA A 37 -6.95 0.39 -23.75
N ALA A 38 -7.15 -0.93 -23.70
CA ALA A 38 -6.09 -1.89 -23.34
C ALA A 38 -5.04 -2.02 -24.46
N LEU A 39 -5.48 -1.99 -25.72
CA LEU A 39 -4.58 -2.01 -26.88
C LEU A 39 -3.70 -0.74 -26.93
N ASN A 40 -4.28 0.43 -26.68
CA ASN A 40 -3.57 1.72 -26.71
C ASN A 40 -2.68 1.99 -25.50
N THR A 41 -2.76 1.19 -24.45
CA THR A 41 -1.95 1.36 -23.22
C THR A 41 -0.98 0.19 -23.05
N VAL A 42 -1.46 -0.94 -22.52
CA VAL A 42 -0.66 -2.16 -22.30
C VAL A 42 -0.16 -2.73 -23.62
N GLY A 43 -0.95 -2.68 -24.68
CA GLY A 43 -0.56 -3.19 -26.00
C GLY A 43 0.65 -2.50 -26.62
N ARG A 44 0.94 -1.23 -26.26
CA ARG A 44 2.11 -0.47 -26.75
C ARG A 44 3.44 -0.93 -26.15
N VAL A 45 3.39 -1.53 -24.97
CA VAL A 45 4.58 -1.98 -24.22
C VAL A 45 4.69 -3.51 -24.15
N MET A 46 3.64 -4.24 -24.53
CA MET A 46 3.57 -5.69 -24.52
C MET A 46 3.93 -6.27 -25.89
N THR A 47 4.71 -7.35 -25.91
CA THR A 47 4.97 -8.17 -27.11
C THR A 47 4.22 -9.50 -27.01
N VAL A 48 4.04 -10.20 -28.13
CA VAL A 48 3.34 -11.51 -28.15
C VAL A 48 4.02 -12.55 -27.24
N PRO A 49 5.36 -12.73 -27.23
CA PRO A 49 6.03 -13.67 -26.33
C PRO A 49 5.82 -13.34 -24.85
N ARG A 50 5.86 -12.04 -24.51
CA ARG A 50 5.64 -11.58 -23.13
C ARG A 50 4.19 -11.78 -22.69
N GLY A 51 3.23 -11.51 -23.58
CA GLY A 51 1.82 -11.81 -23.35
C GLY A 51 1.57 -13.30 -23.12
N CYS A 52 2.19 -14.18 -23.93
CA CYS A 52 2.10 -15.64 -23.79
C CYS A 52 2.62 -16.12 -22.43
N SER A 53 3.78 -15.61 -21.99
CA SER A 53 4.34 -15.90 -20.67
C SER A 53 3.39 -15.52 -19.53
N ILE A 54 2.81 -14.31 -19.57
CA ILE A 54 1.90 -13.81 -18.52
C ILE A 54 0.58 -14.60 -18.45
N LYS A 55 0.04 -15.02 -19.61
CA LYS A 55 -1.23 -15.76 -19.68
C LYS A 55 -1.08 -17.28 -19.59
N GLY A 56 0.15 -17.79 -19.48
CA GLY A 56 0.43 -19.23 -19.48
C GLY A 56 0.11 -19.92 -20.81
N ILE A 57 0.15 -19.19 -21.93
CA ILE A 57 -0.09 -19.71 -23.28
C ILE A 57 1.26 -20.09 -23.90
N SER A 58 1.34 -21.26 -24.55
CA SER A 58 2.57 -21.69 -25.21
C SER A 58 2.91 -20.79 -26.41
N LEU A 59 4.14 -20.28 -26.45
CA LEU A 59 4.59 -19.48 -27.61
C LEU A 59 4.56 -20.30 -28.90
N ASP A 60 4.87 -21.60 -28.84
CA ASP A 60 4.80 -22.50 -30.00
C ASP A 60 3.37 -22.70 -30.51
N GLU A 61 2.38 -22.62 -29.62
CA GLU A 61 0.95 -22.66 -29.99
C GLU A 61 0.51 -21.35 -30.65
N ALA A 62 0.96 -20.21 -30.12
CA ALA A 62 0.74 -18.91 -30.73
C ALA A 62 1.36 -18.83 -32.13
N VAL A 63 2.63 -19.23 -32.29
CA VAL A 63 3.33 -19.27 -33.58
C VAL A 63 2.58 -20.17 -34.57
N ARG A 64 2.22 -21.39 -34.19
CA ARG A 64 1.44 -22.31 -35.05
C ARG A 64 0.11 -21.71 -35.50
N THR A 65 -0.54 -20.95 -34.62
CA THR A 65 -1.83 -20.31 -34.93
C THR A 65 -1.66 -19.15 -35.92
N PHE A 66 -0.59 -18.36 -35.81
CA PHE A 66 -0.25 -17.33 -36.79
C PHE A 66 0.15 -17.93 -38.14
N GLU A 67 0.92 -19.01 -38.16
CA GLU A 67 1.29 -19.72 -39.39
C GLU A 67 0.08 -20.34 -40.09
N ALA A 68 -0.84 -20.94 -39.32
CA ALA A 68 -2.11 -21.45 -39.84
C ALA A 68 -3.00 -20.34 -40.43
N ALA A 69 -2.89 -19.11 -39.90
CA ALA A 69 -3.55 -17.92 -40.44
C ALA A 69 -2.81 -17.29 -41.64
N GLY A 70 -1.69 -17.87 -42.07
CA GLY A 70 -0.94 -17.46 -43.26
C GLY A 70 0.16 -16.43 -43.01
N PHE A 71 0.61 -16.24 -41.77
CA PHE A 71 1.77 -15.43 -41.44
C PHE A 71 3.07 -16.23 -41.49
N THR A 72 4.17 -15.54 -41.83
CA THR A 72 5.53 -16.01 -41.60
C THR A 72 6.04 -15.30 -40.35
N VAL A 73 6.37 -16.04 -39.29
CA VAL A 73 6.69 -15.44 -37.99
C VAL A 73 8.20 -15.26 -37.83
N GLU A 74 8.63 -14.05 -37.47
CA GLU A 74 10.02 -13.70 -37.15
C GLU A 74 10.14 -13.28 -35.69
N GLY A 75 11.32 -13.41 -35.09
CA GLY A 75 11.54 -13.01 -33.68
C GLY A 75 11.14 -14.04 -32.62
N ALA A 76 10.65 -15.22 -33.02
CA ALA A 76 10.62 -16.39 -32.14
C ALA A 76 12.06 -16.91 -32.01
N GLY A 77 12.79 -16.48 -30.97
CA GLY A 77 14.17 -16.93 -30.72
C GLY A 77 14.29 -18.46 -30.75
N ALA A 78 15.37 -18.94 -31.37
CA ALA A 78 15.63 -20.34 -31.66
C ALA A 78 15.45 -21.27 -30.45
N SER A 79 14.43 -22.13 -30.50
CA SER A 79 14.56 -23.49 -29.99
C SER A 79 15.37 -24.27 -31.02
N GLN A 80 16.58 -24.71 -30.67
CA GLN A 80 17.39 -25.55 -31.55
C GLN A 80 16.69 -26.89 -31.78
N VAL A 81 16.28 -27.17 -33.03
CA VAL A 81 16.12 -28.56 -33.50
C VAL A 81 16.62 -28.70 -34.94
N ALA A 82 17.59 -29.59 -35.15
CA ALA A 82 17.85 -30.35 -36.39
C ALA A 82 18.80 -31.55 -36.08
N PRO A 83 18.90 -32.62 -36.91
CA PRO A 83 17.91 -33.70 -37.04
C PRO A 83 18.49 -35.16 -37.04
N ALA A 84 17.57 -36.12 -36.82
CA ALA A 84 17.52 -37.58 -37.09
C ALA A 84 18.78 -38.42 -37.44
N THR A 85 19.05 -39.43 -36.60
CA THR A 85 19.47 -40.79 -37.00
C THR A 85 18.78 -41.86 -36.13
N GLU A 86 18.14 -42.84 -36.77
CA GLU A 86 17.73 -44.16 -36.22
C GLU A 86 19.00 -44.92 -35.74
N ALA A 87 19.04 -45.84 -34.76
CA ALA A 87 18.06 -46.64 -34.05
C ALA A 87 18.57 -47.15 -32.68
N ALA A 88 17.61 -47.48 -31.79
CA ALA A 88 17.62 -48.47 -30.68
C ALA A 88 18.23 -48.11 -29.30
N PRO A 89 17.73 -48.73 -28.20
CA PRO A 89 16.35 -48.85 -27.75
C PRO A 89 16.14 -48.24 -26.34
N MET A 90 14.88 -48.20 -25.92
CA MET A 90 14.37 -47.60 -24.68
C MET A 90 15.11 -48.03 -23.40
N ALA A 91 15.34 -47.07 -22.49
CA ALA A 91 15.46 -47.32 -21.05
C ALA A 91 14.92 -46.11 -20.25
N ASP A 92 13.77 -46.36 -19.63
CA ASP A 92 13.10 -45.72 -18.49
C ASP A 92 13.07 -44.19 -18.30
N ALA A 93 11.83 -43.70 -18.40
CA ALA A 93 11.33 -42.55 -17.66
C ALA A 93 11.07 -42.95 -16.19
N THR A 94 11.89 -42.45 -15.28
CA THR A 94 11.55 -42.20 -13.87
C THR A 94 12.64 -41.26 -13.38
N ILE A 95 12.36 -40.01 -13.05
CA ILE A 95 12.21 -39.56 -11.66
C ILE A 95 11.33 -38.31 -11.69
N ASN A 96 10.11 -38.46 -11.21
CA ASN A 96 9.38 -37.40 -10.54
C ASN A 96 8.62 -38.06 -9.40
N GLN A 97 9.25 -38.18 -8.24
CA GLN A 97 8.65 -38.39 -6.92
C GLN A 97 9.77 -38.48 -5.88
N GLN A 98 9.59 -37.72 -4.79
CA GLN A 98 10.40 -37.65 -3.56
C GLN A 98 11.70 -36.84 -3.66
N ALA A 99 11.63 -35.61 -3.15
CA ALA A 99 12.81 -34.89 -2.65
C ALA A 99 12.77 -34.91 -1.12
N GLU A 100 13.01 -36.08 -0.51
CA GLU A 100 13.69 -36.08 0.78
C GLU A 100 15.19 -36.01 0.44
N ALA A 101 15.74 -34.80 0.42
CA ALA A 101 17.18 -34.62 0.30
C ALA A 101 17.82 -35.00 1.65
N PRO A 102 18.89 -35.84 1.67
CA PRO A 102 19.64 -36.08 2.89
C PRO A 102 20.35 -34.79 3.33
N LEU A 103 20.48 -34.61 4.65
CA LEU A 103 21.15 -33.48 5.29
C LEU A 103 22.42 -33.05 4.54
N GLY A 104 22.52 -31.76 4.24
CA GLY A 104 23.70 -31.07 3.73
C GLY A 104 23.93 -31.17 2.22
N THR A 105 22.95 -31.59 1.42
CA THR A 105 23.13 -31.73 -0.04
C THR A 105 22.27 -30.74 -0.84
N LYS A 106 22.92 -30.07 -1.81
CA LYS A 106 22.28 -29.18 -2.78
C LYS A 106 21.57 -30.00 -3.84
N VAL A 107 20.29 -29.71 -4.06
CA VAL A 107 19.47 -30.33 -5.11
C VAL A 107 19.60 -29.48 -6.38
N GLU A 108 20.28 -30.01 -7.39
CA GLU A 108 20.48 -29.33 -8.67
C GLU A 108 19.27 -29.49 -9.61
N GLY A 109 19.03 -28.48 -10.46
CA GLY A 109 18.06 -28.56 -11.56
C GLY A 109 16.59 -28.37 -11.19
N LEU A 110 16.29 -27.80 -10.02
CA LEU A 110 14.92 -27.48 -9.63
C LEU A 110 14.35 -26.30 -10.44
N ASP A 111 13.09 -26.42 -10.84
CA ASP A 111 12.27 -25.30 -11.33
C ASP A 111 11.57 -24.57 -10.16
N GLU A 112 10.80 -23.53 -10.45
CA GLU A 112 10.10 -22.72 -9.42
C GLU A 112 9.15 -23.59 -8.56
N ALA A 113 8.49 -24.57 -9.18
CA ALA A 113 7.61 -25.52 -8.48
C ALA A 113 8.39 -26.50 -7.59
N GLY A 114 9.57 -26.96 -8.03
CA GLY A 114 10.46 -27.79 -7.25
C GLY A 114 11.04 -27.07 -6.03
N ARG A 115 11.38 -25.79 -6.17
CA ARG A 115 11.83 -24.92 -5.07
C ARG A 115 10.72 -24.64 -4.06
N ALA A 116 9.50 -24.36 -4.52
CA ALA A 116 8.35 -24.20 -3.63
C ALA A 116 8.12 -25.45 -2.77
N LYS A 117 8.19 -26.66 -3.35
CA LYS A 117 8.11 -27.92 -2.59
C LYS A 117 9.26 -28.12 -1.61
N LEU A 118 10.45 -27.64 -1.94
CA LEU A 118 11.59 -27.71 -1.04
C LEU A 118 11.38 -26.80 0.18
N LEU A 119 10.80 -25.60 -0.01
CA LEU A 119 10.39 -24.72 1.08
C LEU A 119 9.29 -25.34 1.94
N GLU A 120 8.27 -25.98 1.32
CA GLU A 120 7.26 -26.78 2.06
C GLU A 120 7.91 -27.82 2.97
N SER A 121 8.95 -28.49 2.47
CA SER A 121 9.65 -29.53 3.23
C SER A 121 10.39 -28.96 4.45
N TYR A 122 10.98 -27.77 4.35
CA TYR A 122 11.65 -27.11 5.47
C TYR A 122 10.65 -26.61 6.51
N ILE A 123 9.50 -26.07 6.08
CA ILE A 123 8.40 -25.74 6.97
C ILE A 123 7.95 -26.99 7.74
N ALA A 124 7.68 -28.09 7.04
CA ALA A 124 7.23 -29.32 7.66
C ALA A 124 8.25 -29.87 8.68
N ARG A 125 9.55 -29.78 8.38
CA ARG A 125 10.64 -30.17 9.28
C ARG A 125 10.70 -29.32 10.54
N LEU A 126 10.62 -27.99 10.41
CA LEU A 126 10.56 -27.06 11.55
C LEU A 126 9.31 -27.30 12.41
N SER A 127 8.15 -27.49 11.79
CA SER A 127 6.90 -27.78 12.52
C SER A 127 6.91 -29.15 13.20
N SER A 128 7.72 -30.10 12.71
CA SER A 128 7.93 -31.42 13.33
C SER A 128 8.92 -31.42 14.49
N GLY A 129 9.56 -30.28 14.77
CA GLY A 129 10.47 -30.10 15.91
C GLY A 129 11.94 -30.34 15.61
N GLU A 130 12.34 -30.35 14.33
CA GLU A 130 13.75 -30.40 13.94
C GLU A 130 14.50 -29.13 14.39
N ALA A 131 15.79 -29.27 14.72
CA ALA A 131 16.58 -28.15 15.18
C ALA A 131 16.77 -27.11 14.06
N LEU A 132 16.56 -25.84 14.39
CA LEU A 132 16.65 -24.71 13.47
C LEU A 132 17.99 -24.70 12.70
N GLU A 133 19.09 -25.05 13.36
CA GLU A 133 20.44 -25.05 12.77
C GLU A 133 20.62 -26.11 11.67
N ASP A 134 19.95 -27.26 11.78
CA ASP A 134 20.04 -28.33 10.79
C ASP A 134 19.23 -27.97 9.54
N VAL A 135 18.02 -27.44 9.72
CA VAL A 135 17.19 -26.94 8.61
C VAL A 135 17.87 -25.74 7.94
N ARG A 136 18.54 -24.88 8.71
CA ARG A 136 19.33 -23.75 8.19
C ARG A 136 20.47 -24.21 7.31
N ALA A 137 21.23 -25.22 7.70
CA ALA A 137 22.34 -25.74 6.89
C ALA A 137 21.86 -26.21 5.51
N ASP A 138 20.72 -26.91 5.48
CA ASP A 138 20.10 -27.39 4.23
C ASP A 138 19.51 -26.26 3.41
N PHE A 139 18.88 -25.29 4.08
CA PHE A 139 18.36 -24.08 3.46
C PHE A 139 19.47 -23.33 2.72
N VAL A 140 20.58 -23.06 3.41
CA VAL A 140 21.75 -22.37 2.86
C VAL A 140 22.31 -23.12 1.66
N ALA A 141 22.46 -24.44 1.75
CA ALA A 141 23.01 -25.24 0.66
C ALA A 141 22.16 -25.20 -0.62
N ASN A 142 20.83 -25.05 -0.49
CA ASN A 142 19.88 -25.13 -1.60
C ASN A 142 19.45 -23.77 -2.16
N PHE A 143 19.51 -22.71 -1.34
CA PHE A 143 18.99 -21.39 -1.68
C PHE A 143 20.04 -20.28 -1.69
N SER A 144 21.34 -20.58 -1.50
CA SER A 144 22.43 -19.59 -1.58
C SER A 144 22.46 -18.80 -2.90
N ASP A 145 21.99 -19.42 -3.99
CA ASP A 145 22.06 -18.87 -5.34
C ASP A 145 20.68 -18.49 -5.91
N VAL A 146 19.62 -18.49 -5.07
CA VAL A 146 18.23 -18.23 -5.48
C VAL A 146 17.86 -16.78 -5.17
N ASP A 147 17.19 -16.10 -6.10
CA ASP A 147 16.76 -14.70 -5.96
C ASP A 147 15.83 -14.50 -4.75
N ALA A 148 16.05 -13.43 -3.98
CA ALA A 148 15.22 -13.10 -2.82
C ALA A 148 13.75 -12.84 -3.22
N GLY A 149 13.51 -12.27 -4.41
CA GLY A 149 12.17 -12.12 -4.96
C GLY A 149 11.52 -13.46 -5.33
N GLU A 150 12.29 -14.46 -5.75
CA GLU A 150 11.82 -15.82 -6.02
C GLU A 150 11.50 -16.58 -4.72
N ILE A 151 12.32 -16.39 -3.68
CA ILE A 151 12.02 -16.90 -2.34
C ILE A 151 10.73 -16.27 -1.82
N ALA A 152 10.57 -14.96 -1.93
CA ALA A 152 9.34 -14.26 -1.51
C ALA A 152 8.11 -14.70 -2.31
N ARG A 153 8.24 -14.95 -3.63
CA ARG A 153 7.16 -15.49 -4.47
C ARG A 153 6.81 -16.91 -4.08
N ALA A 154 7.80 -17.74 -3.76
CA ALA A 154 7.57 -19.10 -3.33
C ALA A 154 6.92 -19.12 -1.93
N GLU A 155 7.38 -18.31 -0.97
CA GLU A 155 6.73 -18.08 0.33
C GLU A 155 5.27 -17.63 0.17
N GLN A 156 5.00 -16.70 -0.75
CA GLN A 156 3.64 -16.27 -1.08
C GLN A 156 2.79 -17.42 -1.62
N GLY A 157 3.35 -18.27 -2.49
CA GLY A 157 2.71 -19.49 -2.97
C GLY A 157 2.37 -20.49 -1.85
N LEU A 158 3.21 -20.58 -0.80
CA LEU A 158 2.94 -21.40 0.38
C LEU A 158 1.75 -20.87 1.18
N ILE A 159 1.68 -19.55 1.37
CA ILE A 159 0.57 -18.89 2.06
C ILE A 159 -0.73 -19.09 1.28
N GLU A 160 -0.71 -18.91 -0.03
CA GLU A 160 -1.85 -19.15 -0.93
C GLU A 160 -2.27 -20.63 -0.95
N GLY A 161 -1.30 -21.54 -0.79
CA GLY A 161 -1.50 -22.98 -0.62
C GLY A 161 -2.04 -23.39 0.76
N GLY A 162 -2.21 -22.44 1.69
CA GLY A 162 -2.80 -22.67 3.02
C GLY A 162 -1.79 -22.93 4.15
N ALA A 163 -0.50 -22.64 3.94
CA ALA A 163 0.50 -22.66 5.02
C ALA A 163 0.15 -21.61 6.10
N LYS A 164 0.43 -21.93 7.37
CA LYS A 164 0.20 -20.99 8.47
C LYS A 164 1.25 -19.90 8.45
N ILE A 165 0.83 -18.66 8.71
CA ILE A 165 1.70 -17.49 8.75
C ILE A 165 2.85 -17.68 9.75
N ASP A 166 2.58 -18.25 10.94
CA ASP A 166 3.61 -18.54 11.96
C ASP A 166 4.71 -19.51 11.47
N ASP A 167 4.35 -20.46 10.61
CA ASP A 167 5.29 -21.43 10.06
C ASP A 167 6.14 -20.81 8.93
N VAL A 168 5.56 -19.90 8.15
CA VAL A 168 6.27 -19.09 7.15
C VAL A 168 7.19 -18.06 7.83
N GLN A 169 6.78 -17.47 8.95
CA GLN A 169 7.62 -16.58 9.76
C GLN A 169 8.89 -17.26 10.28
N ARG A 170 8.81 -18.53 10.68
CA ARG A 170 10.00 -19.32 11.08
C ARG A 170 10.95 -19.57 9.92
N LEU A 171 10.42 -19.70 8.70
CA LEU A 171 11.23 -19.78 7.49
C LEU A 171 11.98 -18.47 7.24
N CYS A 172 11.33 -17.32 7.48
CA CYS A 172 11.98 -16.00 7.44
C CYS A 172 13.10 -15.85 8.50
N ASP A 173 12.98 -16.48 9.67
CA ASP A 173 14.06 -16.54 10.67
C ASP A 173 15.24 -17.38 10.17
N VAL A 174 14.98 -18.49 9.45
CA VAL A 174 16.02 -19.30 8.80
C VAL A 174 16.71 -18.54 7.66
N HIS A 175 15.95 -17.76 6.87
CA HIS A 175 16.52 -16.90 5.82
C HIS A 175 17.33 -15.75 6.43
N SER A 176 16.94 -15.26 7.61
CA SER A 176 17.75 -14.28 8.35
C SER A 176 19.06 -14.95 8.83
N ALA A 177 19.00 -16.22 9.25
CA ALA A 177 20.16 -16.98 9.71
C ALA A 177 21.19 -17.31 8.61
N LEU A 178 20.86 -17.25 7.31
CA LEU A 178 21.86 -17.19 6.22
C LEU A 178 22.91 -16.09 6.44
N PHE A 179 22.56 -15.03 7.17
CA PHE A 179 23.37 -13.83 7.39
C PHE A 179 23.99 -13.72 8.80
N HIS A 180 23.74 -14.69 9.69
CA HIS A 180 24.06 -14.57 11.12
C HIS A 180 25.47 -15.05 11.54
N GLY A 181 26.28 -15.57 10.62
CA GLY A 181 27.54 -16.27 10.95
C GLY A 181 28.87 -15.54 10.68
N ALA A 182 28.88 -14.41 9.96
CA ALA A 182 30.11 -13.79 9.46
C ALA A 182 30.34 -12.39 10.03
N THR A 183 31.59 -11.91 10.01
CA THR A 183 31.98 -10.58 10.53
C THR A 183 31.36 -9.44 9.70
N ARG A 184 31.29 -8.22 10.25
CA ARG A 184 30.65 -7.04 9.60
C ARG A 184 31.10 -6.81 8.15
N GLU A 185 32.38 -6.97 7.83
CA GLU A 185 32.88 -6.85 6.45
C GLU A 185 32.46 -8.01 5.52
N GLU A 186 32.37 -9.25 6.03
CA GLU A 186 31.92 -10.42 5.26
C GLU A 186 30.38 -10.46 5.08
N LYS A 187 29.63 -9.88 6.03
CA LYS A 187 28.18 -9.63 5.92
C LYS A 187 27.86 -8.68 4.77
N ILE A 188 28.70 -7.67 4.58
CA ILE A 188 28.57 -6.69 3.51
C ILE A 188 28.94 -7.34 2.18
N ALA A 189 30.09 -8.02 2.08
CA ALA A 189 30.54 -8.62 0.83
C ALA A 189 29.67 -9.79 0.31
N ASN A 190 29.21 -10.70 1.18
CA ASN A 190 28.41 -11.85 0.74
C ASN A 190 26.94 -11.49 0.44
N ALA A 191 26.38 -10.52 1.18
CA ALA A 191 25.06 -10.00 0.86
C ALA A 191 25.11 -9.09 -0.38
N GLU A 192 26.19 -8.31 -0.57
CA GLU A 192 26.46 -7.58 -1.81
C GLU A 192 26.63 -8.54 -2.99
N GLU A 193 27.27 -9.70 -2.85
CA GLU A 193 27.50 -10.64 -3.96
C GLU A 193 26.24 -11.47 -4.30
N ALA A 194 25.44 -11.89 -3.31
CA ALA A 194 24.17 -12.61 -3.53
C ALA A 194 23.04 -11.68 -4.03
N VAL A 195 23.01 -10.42 -3.58
CA VAL A 195 22.04 -9.41 -4.02
C VAL A 195 22.50 -8.72 -5.32
N MET A 196 23.80 -8.45 -5.53
CA MET A 196 24.29 -8.04 -6.86
C MET A 196 24.15 -9.18 -7.86
N GLY A 197 24.34 -10.45 -7.49
CA GLY A 197 24.15 -11.59 -8.38
C GLY A 197 22.72 -11.72 -8.92
N SER A 198 21.70 -11.36 -8.12
CA SER A 198 20.28 -11.39 -8.50
C SER A 198 19.76 -10.07 -9.10
N LEU A 199 20.30 -8.91 -8.70
CA LEU A 199 19.90 -7.59 -9.22
C LEU A 199 20.74 -7.10 -10.42
N THR A 200 21.77 -7.83 -10.83
CA THR A 200 22.55 -7.53 -12.06
C THR A 200 21.86 -7.97 -13.35
N GLN A 201 20.55 -7.73 -13.44
CA GLN A 201 19.89 -7.41 -14.70
C GLN A 201 19.43 -5.94 -14.71
N GLY A 202 20.41 -5.04 -14.57
CA GLY A 202 20.50 -3.74 -15.26
C GLY A 202 19.47 -2.64 -15.04
N ALA A 203 18.26 -2.90 -14.52
CA ALA A 203 17.17 -1.90 -14.46
C ALA A 203 16.60 -1.67 -13.04
N GLY A 204 16.51 -2.71 -12.20
CA GLY A 204 15.95 -2.62 -10.85
C GLY A 204 16.82 -1.81 -9.88
N ASP A 205 18.14 -1.98 -9.92
CA ASP A 205 19.10 -1.19 -9.13
C ASP A 205 19.12 0.28 -9.57
N LEU A 206 19.12 0.54 -10.89
CA LEU A 206 19.15 1.91 -11.42
C LEU A 206 17.89 2.71 -11.07
N ASN A 207 16.70 2.10 -11.19
CA ASN A 207 15.46 2.79 -10.86
C ASN A 207 15.34 3.07 -9.36
N THR A 208 15.68 2.08 -8.52
CA THR A 208 15.70 2.26 -7.06
C THR A 208 16.65 3.39 -6.69
N ARG A 209 17.88 3.37 -7.20
CA ARG A 209 18.89 4.41 -6.93
C ARG A 209 18.46 5.78 -7.47
N PHE A 210 17.81 5.85 -8.62
CA PHE A 210 17.30 7.10 -9.15
C PHE A 210 16.24 7.70 -8.21
N LEU A 211 15.24 6.90 -7.81
CA LEU A 211 14.13 7.35 -6.99
C LEU A 211 14.55 7.66 -5.54
N THR A 212 15.52 6.94 -4.97
CA THR A 212 16.07 7.24 -3.63
C THR A 212 16.99 8.45 -3.62
N ASN A 213 17.42 8.97 -4.77
CA ASN A 213 18.21 10.21 -4.89
C ASN A 213 17.42 11.38 -5.46
N LEU A 214 16.11 11.23 -5.68
CA LEU A 214 15.24 12.27 -6.20
C LEU A 214 14.61 13.06 -5.03
N PRO A 215 15.01 14.33 -4.79
CA PRO A 215 14.51 15.10 -3.64
C PRO A 215 12.98 15.14 -3.57
N GLY A 216 12.45 14.96 -2.36
CA GLY A 216 11.03 14.91 -2.03
C GLY A 216 10.28 13.67 -2.50
N HIS A 217 10.88 12.82 -3.36
CA HIS A 217 10.20 11.61 -3.80
C HIS A 217 9.98 10.66 -2.61
N PRO A 218 8.85 9.92 -2.51
CA PRO A 218 8.59 9.03 -1.37
C PRO A 218 9.75 8.07 -1.05
N MET A 219 10.35 7.45 -2.07
CA MET A 219 11.55 6.60 -1.90
C MET A 219 12.74 7.34 -1.29
N HIS A 220 12.95 8.62 -1.63
CA HIS A 220 14.01 9.42 -1.06
C HIS A 220 13.74 9.74 0.42
N VAL A 221 12.49 10.07 0.77
CA VAL A 221 12.07 10.26 2.17
C VAL A 221 12.37 9.00 2.99
N PHE A 222 11.84 7.84 2.59
CA PHE A 222 12.09 6.58 3.31
C PHE A 222 13.58 6.22 3.37
N SER A 223 14.37 6.53 2.33
CA SER A 223 15.82 6.30 2.32
C SER A 223 16.56 7.20 3.30
N LEU A 224 16.24 8.49 3.37
CA LEU A 224 16.87 9.44 4.31
C LEU A 224 16.53 9.08 5.76
N GLU A 225 15.28 8.70 6.02
CA GLU A 225 14.86 8.28 7.36
C GLU A 225 15.56 7.00 7.80
N ASN A 226 15.73 6.03 6.90
CA ASN A 226 16.51 4.82 7.19
C ASN A 226 17.98 5.14 7.52
N GLN A 227 18.59 6.12 6.85
CA GLN A 227 19.94 6.58 7.17
C GLN A 227 19.98 7.22 8.57
N ALA A 228 19.05 8.13 8.87
CA ALA A 228 18.97 8.79 10.18
C ALA A 228 18.68 7.80 11.32
N ILE A 229 17.82 6.80 11.09
CA ILE A 229 17.56 5.71 12.04
C ILE A 229 18.83 4.90 12.27
N SER A 230 19.58 4.54 11.23
CA SER A 230 20.85 3.80 11.36
C SER A 230 21.87 4.57 12.21
N GLU A 231 22.01 5.87 11.96
CA GLU A 231 22.87 6.75 12.74
C GLU A 231 22.42 6.79 14.21
N GLN A 232 21.12 6.98 14.45
CA GLN A 232 20.55 7.02 15.80
C GLN A 232 20.69 5.68 16.54
N ILE A 233 20.59 4.53 15.84
CA ILE A 233 20.86 3.21 16.42
C ILE A 233 22.32 3.14 16.88
N ALA A 234 23.27 3.62 16.06
CA ALA A 234 24.69 3.62 16.42
C ALA A 234 24.98 4.51 17.63
N HIS A 235 24.37 5.71 17.70
CA HIS A 235 24.45 6.60 18.85
C HIS A 235 23.88 5.95 20.11
N THR A 236 22.68 5.37 20.01
CA THR A 236 22.02 4.69 21.13
C THR A 236 22.84 3.50 21.62
N ARG A 237 23.39 2.70 20.71
CA ARG A 237 24.26 1.56 21.03
C ARG A 237 25.52 2.02 21.78
N ALA A 238 26.16 3.10 21.33
CA ALA A 238 27.35 3.65 21.98
C ALA A 238 27.07 4.24 23.37
N ALA A 239 25.84 4.71 23.61
CA ALA A 239 25.40 5.24 24.89
C ALA A 239 24.96 4.16 25.90
N LEU A 240 24.81 2.89 25.50
CA LEU A 240 24.41 1.83 26.43
C LEU A 240 25.39 1.71 27.61
N GLY A 241 24.85 1.74 28.82
CA GLY A 241 25.63 1.73 30.07
C GLY A 241 26.12 3.10 30.53
N THR A 242 25.79 4.18 29.82
CA THR A 242 26.01 5.56 30.26
C THR A 242 24.70 6.19 30.75
N PRO A 243 24.74 7.33 31.47
CA PRO A 243 23.54 8.07 31.86
C PRO A 243 22.65 8.51 30.68
N ASP A 244 23.23 8.64 29.48
CA ASP A 244 22.56 9.19 28.30
C ASP A 244 21.72 8.15 27.54
N ALA A 245 21.87 6.85 27.87
CA ALA A 245 21.22 5.73 27.18
C ALA A 245 19.70 5.91 27.03
N MET A 246 19.02 6.42 28.07
CA MET A 246 17.57 6.62 28.05
C MET A 246 17.13 7.76 27.14
N ASP A 247 17.94 8.80 27.02
CA ASP A 247 17.62 9.94 26.16
C ASP A 247 17.85 9.56 24.69
N GLU A 248 18.94 8.85 24.39
CA GLU A 248 19.19 8.30 23.04
C GLU A 248 18.12 7.28 22.63
N LEU A 249 17.68 6.40 23.55
CA LEU A 249 16.60 5.46 23.30
C LEU A 249 15.26 6.17 23.07
N ARG A 250 15.02 7.29 23.75
CA ARG A 250 13.82 8.12 23.55
C ARG A 250 13.84 8.76 22.17
N THR A 251 15.00 9.26 21.74
CA THR A 251 15.17 9.77 20.38
C THR A 251 14.92 8.66 19.35
N LEU A 252 15.53 7.49 19.52
CA LEU A 252 15.32 6.34 18.62
C LEU A 252 13.85 5.90 18.55
N SER A 253 13.08 6.01 19.63
CA SER A 253 11.66 5.63 19.64
C SER A 253 10.78 6.41 18.65
N GLN A 254 11.28 7.53 18.12
CA GLN A 254 10.65 8.27 17.02
C GLN A 254 10.57 7.46 15.72
N LEU A 255 11.33 6.36 15.58
CA LEU A 255 11.20 5.42 14.47
C LEU A 255 9.77 4.88 14.30
N GLY A 256 8.92 4.99 15.33
CA GLY A 256 7.51 4.69 15.22
C GLY A 256 6.76 5.55 14.18
N VAL A 257 7.23 6.78 13.92
CA VAL A 257 6.71 7.67 12.86
C VAL A 257 7.02 7.07 11.48
N HIS A 258 8.25 6.59 11.29
CA HIS A 258 8.67 5.91 10.06
C HIS A 258 7.86 4.62 9.82
N TYR A 259 7.73 3.78 10.85
CA TYR A 259 6.95 2.54 10.75
C TYR A 259 5.46 2.78 10.51
N ALA A 260 4.88 3.85 11.06
CA ALA A 260 3.50 4.24 10.74
C ALA A 260 3.35 4.60 9.26
N LYS A 261 4.24 5.45 8.71
CA LYS A 261 4.25 5.78 7.28
C LYS A 261 4.41 4.55 6.40
N LYS A 262 5.35 3.68 6.74
CA LYS A 262 5.57 2.41 6.02
C LYS A 262 4.31 1.54 6.02
N GLY A 263 3.67 1.43 7.19
CA GLY A 263 2.43 0.67 7.41
C GLY A 263 1.21 1.20 6.65
N ASP A 264 1.09 2.52 6.55
CA ASP A 264 -0.07 3.16 5.91
C ASP A 264 0.13 3.32 4.38
N LEU A 265 1.36 3.58 3.94
CA LEU A 265 1.65 4.03 2.57
C LEU A 265 2.26 2.94 1.69
N LEU A 266 3.14 2.09 2.22
CA LEU A 266 3.83 1.07 1.40
C LEU A 266 3.09 -0.28 1.42
N TYR A 267 2.85 -0.82 2.62
CA TYR A 267 2.28 -2.16 2.76
C TYR A 267 0.89 -2.34 2.12
N PRO A 268 -0.07 -1.40 2.24
CA PRO A 268 -1.40 -1.58 1.65
C PRO A 268 -1.35 -1.55 0.13
N VAL A 269 -0.46 -0.75 -0.46
CA VAL A 269 -0.27 -0.70 -1.92
C VAL A 269 0.33 -2.02 -2.41
N LEU A 270 1.39 -2.52 -1.76
CA LEU A 270 1.99 -3.83 -2.07
C LEU A 270 0.96 -4.97 -1.96
N LYS A 271 0.18 -4.99 -0.88
CA LYS A 271 -0.79 -6.05 -0.60
C LYS A 271 -1.99 -6.02 -1.53
N VAL A 272 -2.69 -4.88 -1.61
CA VAL A 272 -3.99 -4.79 -2.27
C VAL A 272 -3.87 -4.65 -3.77
N ARG A 273 -2.84 -3.95 -4.26
CA ARG A 273 -2.71 -3.63 -5.69
C ARG A 273 -1.73 -4.54 -6.42
N HIS A 274 -0.70 -5.02 -5.72
CA HIS A 274 0.39 -5.79 -6.32
C HIS A 274 0.45 -7.26 -5.84
N GLY A 275 -0.39 -7.66 -4.89
CA GLY A 275 -0.48 -9.06 -4.44
C GLY A 275 0.69 -9.55 -3.56
N TYR A 276 1.55 -8.66 -3.08
CA TYR A 276 2.69 -9.01 -2.23
C TYR A 276 2.34 -8.93 -0.73
N SER A 277 1.48 -9.84 -0.26
CA SER A 277 1.05 -9.84 1.16
C SER A 277 2.11 -10.36 2.13
N GLY A 278 2.83 -11.43 1.78
CA GLY A 278 3.72 -12.15 2.70
C GLY A 278 4.84 -11.28 3.29
N PRO A 279 5.71 -10.66 2.47
CA PRO A 279 6.80 -9.84 2.99
C PRO A 279 6.34 -8.62 3.81
N SER A 280 5.21 -8.01 3.43
CA SER A 280 4.66 -6.83 4.12
C SER A 280 4.06 -7.19 5.48
N ASP A 281 3.29 -8.28 5.58
CA ASP A 281 2.66 -8.70 6.84
C ASP A 281 3.72 -9.15 7.87
N VAL A 282 4.81 -9.80 7.43
CA VAL A 282 5.92 -10.21 8.30
C VAL A 282 6.72 -9.00 8.80
N MET A 283 7.09 -8.08 7.92
CA MET A 283 7.84 -6.87 8.32
C MET A 283 7.02 -6.01 9.29
N TRP A 284 5.69 -5.89 9.07
CA TRP A 284 4.80 -5.17 9.99
C TRP A 284 4.83 -5.76 11.40
N GLY A 285 4.74 -7.09 11.55
CA GLY A 285 4.83 -7.75 12.85
C GLY A 285 6.12 -7.41 13.59
N VAL A 286 7.26 -7.41 12.89
CA VAL A 286 8.56 -7.03 13.46
C VAL A 286 8.59 -5.54 13.86
N ASP A 287 7.98 -4.66 13.05
CA ASP A 287 7.87 -3.23 13.37
C ASP A 287 7.08 -2.98 14.67
N ASP A 288 6.00 -3.74 14.88
CA ASP A 288 5.20 -3.68 16.10
C ASP A 288 5.99 -4.18 17.32
N GLU A 289 6.73 -5.28 17.16
CA GLU A 289 7.58 -5.84 18.23
C GLU A 289 8.70 -4.87 18.65
N ILE A 290 9.39 -4.25 17.68
CA ILE A 290 10.43 -3.24 17.96
C ILE A 290 9.81 -2.06 18.72
N ARG A 291 8.67 -1.53 18.26
CA ARG A 291 7.97 -0.42 18.93
C ARG A 291 7.54 -0.78 20.35
N ALA A 292 6.98 -1.97 20.54
CA ALA A 292 6.53 -2.44 21.85
C ALA A 292 7.72 -2.57 22.82
N GLU A 293 8.84 -3.14 22.36
CA GLU A 293 10.03 -3.33 23.18
C GLU A 293 10.72 -2.01 23.54
N LEU A 294 10.85 -1.07 22.59
CA LEU A 294 11.34 0.28 22.88
C LEU A 294 10.47 1.00 23.93
N ARG A 295 9.14 0.89 23.81
CA ARG A 295 8.22 1.46 24.80
C ARG A 295 8.39 0.81 26.18
N ALA A 296 8.58 -0.51 26.22
CA ALA A 296 8.80 -1.24 27.46
C ALA A 296 10.12 -0.82 28.14
N LEU A 297 11.21 -0.68 27.36
CA LEU A 297 12.50 -0.22 27.85
C LEU A 297 12.46 1.22 28.36
N LEU A 298 11.74 2.13 27.68
CA LEU A 298 11.52 3.50 28.13
C LEU A 298 10.68 3.61 29.40
N GLY A 299 9.82 2.62 29.67
CA GLY A 299 9.02 2.52 30.88
C GLY A 299 9.74 1.83 32.05
N ALA A 300 10.94 1.28 31.83
CA ALA A 300 11.68 0.58 32.88
C ALA A 300 12.20 1.55 33.94
N LYS A 301 12.16 1.12 35.21
CA LYS A 301 12.62 1.92 36.35
C LYS A 301 14.13 1.85 36.57
N GLU A 302 14.73 0.75 36.14
CA GLU A 302 16.15 0.45 36.35
C GLU A 302 16.77 0.00 35.02
N GLN A 303 18.03 0.37 34.81
CA GLN A 303 18.83 -0.01 33.65
C GLN A 303 19.84 -1.08 34.09
N ASP A 304 19.33 -2.21 34.56
CA ASP A 304 20.15 -3.33 35.00
C ASP A 304 20.74 -4.12 33.81
N ALA A 305 21.45 -5.21 34.10
CA ALA A 305 22.04 -6.05 33.05
C ALA A 305 21.00 -6.63 32.08
N ALA A 306 19.80 -6.94 32.57
CA ALA A 306 18.71 -7.47 31.73
C ALA A 306 18.14 -6.39 30.81
N TRP A 307 18.04 -5.14 31.29
CA TRP A 307 17.68 -4.00 30.46
C TRP A 307 18.71 -3.78 29.34
N LEU A 308 20.02 -3.83 29.66
CA LEU A 308 21.08 -3.67 28.65
C LEU A 308 21.04 -4.76 27.58
N GLU A 309 20.83 -6.01 27.98
CA GLU A 309 20.71 -7.13 27.03
C GLU A 309 19.50 -6.96 26.09
N ARG A 310 18.35 -6.56 26.65
CA ARG A 310 17.14 -6.29 25.87
C ARG A 310 17.30 -5.09 24.95
N ALA A 311 17.95 -4.03 25.43
CA ALA A 311 18.28 -2.84 24.64
C ALA A 311 19.16 -3.22 23.44
N GLU A 312 20.25 -3.96 23.65
CA GLU A 312 21.10 -4.39 22.53
C GLU A 312 20.32 -5.25 21.52
N LYS A 313 19.49 -6.19 22.01
CA LYS A 313 18.65 -7.03 21.14
C LYS A 313 17.69 -6.21 20.28
N VAL A 314 16.99 -5.23 20.84
CA VAL A 314 16.06 -4.41 20.05
C VAL A 314 16.80 -3.49 19.07
N LEU A 315 17.99 -2.99 19.44
CA LEU A 315 18.84 -2.22 18.51
C LEU A 315 19.31 -3.08 17.34
N THR A 316 19.67 -4.34 17.57
CA THR A 316 19.99 -5.28 16.49
C THR A 316 18.80 -5.52 15.57
N ARG A 317 17.61 -5.75 16.11
CA ARG A 317 16.40 -5.96 15.29
C ARG A 317 16.02 -4.72 14.49
N ALA A 318 16.17 -3.52 15.05
CA ALA A 318 15.94 -2.27 14.34
C ALA A 318 16.94 -2.08 13.19
N ASP A 319 18.22 -2.40 13.41
CA ASP A 319 19.28 -2.34 12.38
C ASP A 319 19.00 -3.32 11.23
N GLU A 320 18.56 -4.54 11.56
CA GLU A 320 18.12 -5.54 10.58
C GLU A 320 16.90 -5.07 9.77
N MET A 321 15.96 -4.36 10.40
CA MET A 321 14.81 -3.80 9.70
C MET A 321 15.23 -2.74 8.70
N VAL A 322 16.11 -1.80 9.09
CA VAL A 322 16.66 -0.80 8.16
C VAL A 322 17.33 -1.47 6.95
N TYR A 323 18.10 -2.53 7.20
CA TYR A 323 18.71 -3.30 6.11
C TYR A 323 17.66 -3.94 5.19
N LYS A 324 16.65 -4.61 5.74
CA LYS A 324 15.57 -5.23 4.96
C LYS A 324 14.80 -4.20 4.15
N GLU A 325 14.59 -3.01 4.71
CA GLU A 325 13.92 -1.94 3.99
C GLU A 325 14.75 -1.44 2.80
N ALA A 326 16.03 -1.14 3.03
CA ALA A 326 16.92 -0.61 2.00
C ALA A 326 17.17 -1.60 0.85
N ASN A 327 17.25 -2.90 1.16
CA ASN A 327 17.69 -3.92 0.21
C ASN A 327 16.56 -4.81 -0.33
N ILE A 328 15.38 -4.81 0.29
CA ILE A 328 14.25 -5.66 -0.11
C ILE A 328 13.01 -4.81 -0.36
N LEU A 329 12.50 -4.10 0.65
CA LEU A 329 11.22 -3.41 0.55
C LEU A 329 11.25 -2.26 -0.46
N LEU A 330 12.21 -1.35 -0.34
CA LEU A 330 12.31 -0.20 -1.22
C LEU A 330 12.56 -0.61 -2.69
N PRO A 331 13.48 -1.54 -3.00
CA PRO A 331 13.60 -2.10 -4.35
C PRO A 331 12.32 -2.75 -4.86
N LEU A 332 11.57 -3.46 -4.01
CA LEU A 332 10.30 -4.06 -4.39
C LEU A 332 9.26 -2.99 -4.74
N CYS A 333 9.15 -1.92 -3.94
CA CYS A 333 8.27 -0.79 -4.23
C CYS A 333 8.68 -0.10 -5.54
N ALA A 334 9.98 0.17 -5.75
CA ALA A 334 10.49 0.83 -6.95
C ALA A 334 10.21 0.02 -8.24
N GLN A 335 10.16 -1.31 -8.15
CA GLN A 335 9.88 -2.17 -9.29
C GLN A 335 8.39 -2.29 -9.63
N ASN A 336 7.50 -2.18 -8.63
CA ASN A 336 6.08 -2.49 -8.79
C ASN A 336 5.18 -1.25 -8.83
N PHE A 337 5.54 -0.18 -8.12
CA PHE A 337 4.66 0.98 -8.01
C PHE A 337 4.66 1.81 -9.29
N SER A 338 3.46 2.21 -9.69
CA SER A 338 3.22 3.10 -10.82
C SER A 338 3.50 4.57 -10.47
N GLY A 339 3.65 5.41 -11.49
CA GLY A 339 3.80 6.86 -11.31
C GLY A 339 2.63 7.49 -10.53
N ASP A 340 1.39 7.10 -10.82
CA ASP A 340 0.19 7.60 -10.13
C ASP A 340 0.18 7.21 -8.64
N GLU A 341 0.68 6.01 -8.31
CA GLU A 341 0.83 5.57 -6.92
C GLU A 341 1.87 6.41 -6.18
N TRP A 342 3.00 6.73 -6.81
CA TRP A 342 3.99 7.62 -6.23
C TRP A 342 3.47 9.04 -6.04
N LEU A 343 2.71 9.58 -7.00
CA LEU A 343 2.08 10.91 -6.89
C LEU A 343 1.05 10.96 -5.77
N GLN A 344 0.20 9.93 -5.65
CA GLN A 344 -0.75 9.84 -4.55
C GLN A 344 -0.05 9.73 -3.20
N MET A 345 0.99 8.90 -3.10
CA MET A 345 1.79 8.75 -1.89
C MET A 345 2.50 10.04 -1.50
N TYR A 346 3.02 10.80 -2.47
CA TYR A 346 3.60 12.11 -2.22
C TYR A 346 2.57 13.08 -1.61
N ALA A 347 1.34 13.08 -2.12
CA ALA A 347 0.27 13.91 -1.56
C ALA A 347 -0.09 13.50 -0.13
N ASP A 348 -0.14 12.19 0.14
CA ASP A 348 -0.49 11.66 1.46
C ASP A 348 0.65 11.87 2.48
N LEU A 349 1.92 11.77 2.06
CA LEU A 349 3.10 12.02 2.89
C LEU A 349 3.10 13.40 3.56
N LYS A 350 2.47 14.42 2.94
CA LYS A 350 2.35 15.76 3.54
C LYS A 350 1.55 15.77 4.86
N GLY A 351 0.75 14.73 5.11
CA GLY A 351 0.02 14.55 6.37
C GLY A 351 0.83 13.89 7.48
N TYR A 352 2.09 13.51 7.24
CA TYR A 352 2.94 12.79 8.19
C TYR A 352 4.18 13.61 8.56
N ASP A 353 4.62 13.47 9.81
CA ASP A 353 5.88 14.04 10.29
C ASP A 353 7.08 13.30 9.69
N LEU A 354 8.21 13.99 9.54
CA LEU A 354 9.49 13.39 9.16
C LEU A 354 10.17 12.74 10.37
N CYS A 355 10.76 11.56 10.16
CA CYS A 355 11.38 10.78 11.22
C CYS A 355 12.89 11.07 11.28
N LEU A 356 13.35 11.73 12.34
CA LEU A 356 14.76 12.02 12.61
C LEU A 356 15.48 12.85 11.52
N ILE A 357 14.73 13.46 10.60
CA ILE A 357 15.23 14.39 9.58
C ILE A 357 14.34 15.63 9.56
N ASP A 358 14.92 16.78 9.20
CA ASP A 358 14.19 18.07 9.15
C ASP A 358 13.62 18.39 7.77
N ASP A 359 14.25 17.86 6.71
CA ASP A 359 13.88 18.12 5.32
C ASP A 359 14.24 16.92 4.44
N ALA A 360 13.39 16.66 3.46
CA ALA A 360 13.62 15.66 2.41
C ALA A 360 13.57 16.28 1.01
N GLY A 361 13.44 17.60 0.88
CA GLY A 361 13.30 18.32 -0.38
C GLY A 361 11.91 18.21 -1.00
N THR A 362 11.79 18.67 -2.25
CA THR A 362 10.50 18.77 -2.96
C THR A 362 10.55 18.03 -4.28
N TRP A 363 9.55 17.19 -4.53
CA TRP A 363 9.40 16.52 -5.82
C TRP A 363 8.43 17.30 -6.71
N GLY A 364 8.97 17.93 -7.75
CA GLY A 364 8.21 18.85 -8.61
C GLY A 364 6.94 18.25 -9.23
N ALA A 365 7.00 17.00 -9.69
CA ALA A 365 5.82 16.31 -10.25
C ALA A 365 4.75 16.06 -9.17
N GLY A 366 5.16 15.73 -7.94
CA GLY A 366 4.27 15.57 -6.81
C GLY A 366 3.59 16.88 -6.38
N GLU A 367 4.32 18.01 -6.41
CA GLU A 367 3.72 19.34 -6.18
C GLU A 367 2.71 19.70 -7.25
N GLU A 368 3.04 19.46 -8.52
CA GLU A 368 2.13 19.71 -9.62
C GLU A 368 0.84 18.88 -9.48
N TYR A 369 0.96 17.60 -9.12
CA TYR A 369 -0.19 16.75 -8.83
C TYR A 369 -1.04 17.28 -7.66
N CYS A 370 -0.41 17.69 -6.56
CA CYS A 370 -1.12 18.31 -5.42
C CYS A 370 -1.88 19.58 -5.85
N GLN A 371 -1.25 20.44 -6.64
CA GLN A 371 -1.85 21.68 -7.14
C GLN A 371 -3.02 21.40 -8.08
N GLN A 372 -2.87 20.46 -9.01
CA GLN A 372 -3.95 20.04 -9.91
C GLN A 372 -5.13 19.46 -9.13
N ARG A 373 -4.86 18.63 -8.11
CA ARG A 373 -5.89 18.06 -7.24
C ARG A 373 -6.61 19.13 -6.41
N ALA A 374 -5.87 20.12 -5.90
CA ALA A 374 -6.44 21.26 -5.19
C ALA A 374 -7.32 22.11 -6.11
N ALA A 375 -6.83 22.47 -7.30
CA ALA A 375 -7.55 23.26 -8.29
C ALA A 375 -8.81 22.53 -8.83
N ALA A 376 -8.75 21.21 -9.01
CA ALA A 376 -9.90 20.40 -9.39
C ALA A 376 -10.99 20.38 -8.31
N ALA A 377 -10.57 20.47 -7.04
CA ALA A 377 -11.48 20.52 -5.92
C ALA A 377 -12.03 21.93 -5.62
N GLU A 378 -11.31 22.99 -6.02
CA GLU A 378 -11.75 24.39 -5.96
C GLU A 378 -12.73 24.76 -7.06
N LYS A 379 -12.55 24.23 -8.28
CA LYS A 379 -13.46 24.53 -9.41
C LYS A 379 -14.90 24.06 -9.21
N GLY A 380 -15.18 23.35 -8.12
CA GLY A 380 -16.35 22.51 -7.99
C GLY A 380 -16.29 21.43 -9.06
N THR A 381 -16.66 20.21 -8.73
CA THR A 381 -17.14 19.33 -9.79
C THR A 381 -18.34 20.05 -10.38
N ASP A 382 -18.18 20.66 -11.56
CA ASP A 382 -19.31 20.97 -12.44
C ASP A 382 -20.20 19.71 -12.36
N ASN A 383 -21.41 19.86 -11.83
CA ASN A 383 -22.30 18.82 -11.33
C ASN A 383 -22.75 17.86 -12.45
N GLN A 384 -21.81 17.24 -13.14
CA GLN A 384 -22.01 16.05 -13.91
C GLN A 384 -21.89 14.94 -12.89
N ALA A 385 -23.05 14.60 -12.32
CA ALA A 385 -23.35 13.21 -12.05
C ALA A 385 -22.64 12.37 -13.14
N ASP A 386 -21.74 11.49 -12.71
CA ASP A 386 -21.21 10.48 -13.62
C ASP A 386 -22.39 9.75 -14.28
N ALA A 387 -22.14 8.94 -15.31
CA ALA A 387 -23.20 8.14 -15.93
C ALA A 387 -23.97 7.23 -14.93
N ALA A 388 -23.54 7.16 -13.66
CA ALA A 388 -24.13 6.41 -12.56
C ALA A 388 -24.84 7.28 -11.47
N GLY A 389 -24.83 8.62 -11.54
CA GLY A 389 -25.52 9.47 -10.57
C GLY A 389 -24.80 9.75 -9.25
N ALA A 390 -23.49 9.53 -9.14
CA ALA A 390 -22.74 9.72 -7.90
C ALA A 390 -22.34 11.19 -7.63
N VAL A 391 -22.33 11.58 -6.34
CA VAL A 391 -21.77 12.84 -5.83
C VAL A 391 -20.25 12.68 -5.68
N GLN A 392 -19.50 13.45 -6.45
CA GLN A 392 -18.04 13.45 -6.40
C GLN A 392 -17.54 14.51 -5.41
N LEU A 393 -16.76 14.07 -4.42
CA LEU A 393 -16.09 14.94 -3.45
C LEU A 393 -14.57 14.91 -3.68
N PRO A 394 -13.81 15.90 -3.18
CA PRO A 394 -12.35 15.93 -3.33
C PRO A 394 -11.59 14.75 -2.72
N THR A 395 -12.21 14.07 -1.75
CA THR A 395 -11.61 12.95 -1.00
C THR A 395 -12.30 11.61 -1.27
N GLY A 396 -13.30 11.56 -2.15
CA GLY A 396 -14.04 10.33 -2.42
C GLY A 396 -15.28 10.54 -3.27
N ARG A 397 -16.12 9.50 -3.37
CA ARG A 397 -17.39 9.55 -4.10
C ARG A 397 -18.46 8.83 -3.30
N LEU A 398 -19.68 9.37 -3.30
CA LEU A 398 -20.84 8.80 -2.63
C LEU A 398 -22.03 8.84 -3.57
N THR A 399 -22.84 7.78 -3.62
CA THR A 399 -24.17 7.89 -4.23
C THR A 399 -25.07 8.76 -3.34
N PRO A 400 -26.12 9.41 -3.88
CA PRO A 400 -27.08 10.15 -3.08
C PRO A 400 -27.68 9.32 -1.94
N ALA A 401 -27.93 8.03 -2.16
CA ALA A 401 -28.42 7.12 -1.13
C ALA A 401 -27.40 6.87 0.01
N GLN A 402 -26.11 6.77 -0.31
CA GLN A 402 -25.05 6.65 0.70
C GLN A 402 -24.87 7.95 1.49
N LEU A 403 -24.98 9.11 0.83
CA LEU A 403 -24.89 10.41 1.50
C LEU A 403 -26.07 10.62 2.47
N ASP A 404 -27.29 10.32 2.04
CA ASP A 404 -28.49 10.37 2.88
C ASP A 404 -28.36 9.42 4.10
N ALA A 405 -28.02 8.15 3.87
CA ALA A 405 -27.83 7.19 4.95
C ALA A 405 -26.75 7.61 5.95
N MET A 406 -25.63 8.18 5.47
CA MET A 406 -24.57 8.69 6.33
C MET A 406 -25.06 9.85 7.21
N LEU A 407 -25.75 10.84 6.63
CA LEU A 407 -26.28 12.00 7.37
C LEU A 407 -27.36 11.60 8.39
N ASN A 408 -28.15 10.56 8.08
CA ASN A 408 -29.16 10.02 8.99
C ASN A 408 -28.55 9.10 10.09
N THR A 409 -27.30 8.66 9.94
CA THR A 409 -26.60 7.85 10.95
C THR A 409 -25.89 8.72 12.00
N ILE A 410 -25.54 9.96 11.66
CA ILE A 410 -24.93 10.90 12.61
C ILE A 410 -25.94 11.16 13.75
N PRO A 411 -25.57 10.96 15.02
CA PRO A 411 -26.50 11.06 16.16
C PRO A 411 -26.78 12.53 16.55
N LEU A 412 -27.12 13.35 15.57
CA LEU A 412 -27.35 14.79 15.67
C LEU A 412 -28.54 15.19 14.79
N GLU A 413 -29.34 16.15 15.25
CA GLU A 413 -30.34 16.77 14.37
C GLU A 413 -29.64 17.87 13.57
N ILE A 414 -29.56 17.71 12.26
CA ILE A 414 -28.85 18.59 11.34
C ILE A 414 -29.89 19.34 10.51
N THR A 415 -29.69 20.65 10.34
CA THR A 415 -30.46 21.49 9.41
C THR A 415 -29.50 22.38 8.64
N PHE A 416 -29.69 22.52 7.34
CA PHE A 416 -28.88 23.37 6.49
C PHE A 416 -29.72 24.48 5.85
N ILE A 417 -29.23 25.71 6.01
CA ILE A 417 -29.79 26.94 5.48
C ILE A 417 -28.79 27.49 4.46
N ASP A 418 -29.23 27.80 3.25
CA ASP A 418 -28.33 28.28 2.21
C ASP A 418 -27.87 29.73 2.39
N ASP A 419 -27.05 30.21 1.46
CA ASP A 419 -26.52 31.57 1.41
C ASP A 419 -27.59 32.66 1.21
N THR A 420 -28.80 32.28 0.79
CA THR A 420 -29.97 33.14 0.65
C THR A 420 -30.95 33.05 1.82
N ASP A 421 -30.51 32.44 2.93
CA ASP A 421 -31.27 32.25 4.17
C ASP A 421 -32.51 31.34 4.00
N ILE A 422 -32.50 30.46 2.99
CA ILE A 422 -33.55 29.48 2.70
C ILE A 422 -33.18 28.14 3.36
N ASN A 423 -34.13 27.56 4.08
CA ASN A 423 -33.98 26.24 4.67
C ASN A 423 -34.04 25.16 3.58
N ARG A 424 -32.95 24.43 3.35
CA ARG A 424 -32.82 23.48 2.23
C ARG A 424 -32.89 22.02 2.66
N TYR A 425 -32.46 21.70 3.87
CA TYR A 425 -32.27 20.32 4.27
C TYR A 425 -32.38 20.16 5.78
N TRP A 426 -32.89 19.01 6.21
CA TRP A 426 -32.70 18.47 7.55
C TRP A 426 -32.61 16.93 7.45
N ASN A 427 -31.86 16.30 8.35
CA ASN A 427 -31.67 14.84 8.33
C ASN A 427 -32.87 14.11 8.98
N ASP A 428 -33.37 13.06 8.33
CA ASP A 428 -34.49 12.25 8.81
C ASP A 428 -34.02 10.82 9.13
N ASP A 429 -33.68 10.62 10.40
CA ASP A 429 -33.30 9.31 10.95
C ASP A 429 -34.54 8.48 11.34
N GLY A 430 -35.76 8.96 11.04
CA GLY A 430 -37.02 8.35 11.45
C GLY A 430 -37.37 8.53 12.93
N GLU A 431 -36.51 9.17 13.71
CA GLU A 431 -36.71 9.42 15.13
C GLU A 431 -37.40 10.76 15.39
N LYS A 432 -38.04 10.86 16.56
CA LYS A 432 -38.68 12.11 16.96
C LYS A 432 -37.62 13.17 17.30
N LYS A 433 -37.47 14.15 16.41
CA LYS A 433 -36.63 15.35 16.62
C LYS A 433 -37.12 16.18 17.82
N LEU A 434 -36.20 16.68 18.63
CA LEU A 434 -36.41 17.64 19.72
C LEU A 434 -36.98 18.93 19.16
N PHE A 435 -36.42 19.45 18.07
CA PHE A 435 -36.99 20.58 17.35
C PHE A 435 -37.71 20.09 16.11
N LYS A 436 -39.03 20.27 16.09
CA LYS A 436 -39.87 19.80 14.99
C LYS A 436 -39.46 20.46 13.67
N ARG A 437 -39.22 19.65 12.63
CA ARG A 437 -38.91 20.07 11.27
C ARG A 437 -40.00 19.56 10.31
N PRO A 438 -41.12 20.28 10.16
CA PRO A 438 -42.13 19.86 9.20
C PRO A 438 -41.56 19.99 7.78
N SER A 439 -41.88 19.07 6.87
CA SER A 439 -41.43 19.15 5.47
C SER A 439 -41.86 20.45 4.79
N SER A 440 -42.95 21.08 5.26
CA SER A 440 -43.40 22.40 4.82
C SER A 440 -42.47 23.57 5.22
N ALA A 441 -41.36 23.31 5.92
CA ALA A 441 -40.32 24.28 6.24
C ALA A 441 -39.19 24.31 5.21
N ILE A 442 -39.10 23.30 4.33
CA ILE A 442 -38.15 23.27 3.21
C ILE A 442 -38.52 24.35 2.20
N ASP A 443 -37.50 24.92 1.56
CA ASP A 443 -37.60 25.98 0.55
C ASP A 443 -38.31 27.25 1.02
N ARG A 444 -38.17 27.55 2.31
CA ARG A 444 -38.68 28.77 2.93
C ARG A 444 -37.59 29.49 3.68
N GLU A 445 -37.76 30.80 3.78
CA GLU A 445 -36.93 31.65 4.63
C GLU A 445 -36.92 31.11 6.06
N VAL A 446 -35.74 30.94 6.62
CA VAL A 446 -35.51 30.32 7.94
C VAL A 446 -36.27 31.04 9.06
N TRP A 447 -36.36 32.37 9.05
CA TRP A 447 -37.11 33.12 10.06
C TRP A 447 -38.61 32.84 10.01
N SER A 448 -39.17 32.50 8.84
CA SER A 448 -40.59 32.15 8.72
C SER A 448 -40.94 30.82 9.41
N CYS A 449 -39.93 30.02 9.75
CA CYS A 449 -40.07 28.77 10.50
C CYS A 449 -40.08 28.99 12.03
N HIS A 450 -39.85 30.24 12.47
CA HIS A 450 -39.72 30.59 13.88
C HIS A 450 -40.85 31.54 14.34
N PRO A 451 -41.30 31.45 15.61
CA PRO A 451 -42.25 32.39 16.18
C PRO A 451 -41.73 33.84 16.11
N PRO A 452 -42.60 34.86 15.95
CA PRO A 452 -42.19 36.26 15.77
C PRO A 452 -41.19 36.78 16.82
N LYS A 453 -41.31 36.32 18.08
CA LYS A 453 -40.44 36.72 19.18
C LYS A 453 -38.97 36.29 19.04
N ILE A 454 -38.68 35.29 18.21
CA ILE A 454 -37.34 34.69 18.05
C ILE A 454 -36.74 35.05 16.68
N GLN A 455 -37.54 35.59 15.75
CA GLN A 455 -37.08 35.91 14.39
C GLN A 455 -35.90 36.88 14.37
N GLU A 456 -35.91 37.91 15.20
CA GLU A 456 -34.80 38.87 15.30
C GLU A 456 -33.50 38.20 15.77
N MET A 457 -33.59 37.28 16.73
CA MET A 457 -32.43 36.51 17.20
C MET A 457 -31.86 35.63 16.08
N VAL A 458 -32.70 34.89 15.35
CA VAL A 458 -32.26 34.03 14.25
C VAL A 458 -31.59 34.85 13.14
N ARG A 459 -32.18 36.01 12.79
CA ARG A 459 -31.58 36.93 11.81
C ARG A 459 -30.22 37.43 12.27
N HIS A 460 -30.08 37.77 13.55
CA HIS A 460 -28.81 38.24 14.10
C HIS A 460 -27.74 37.16 14.06
N VAL A 461 -28.06 35.93 14.50
CA VAL A 461 -27.14 34.78 14.46
C VAL A 461 -26.63 34.54 13.04
N ILE A 462 -27.54 34.44 12.05
CA ILE A 462 -27.14 34.20 10.66
C ILE A 462 -26.32 35.38 10.10
N ALA A 463 -26.68 36.62 10.43
CA ALA A 463 -25.92 37.79 9.99
C ALA A 463 -24.48 37.79 10.50
N THR A 464 -24.26 37.43 11.77
CA THR A 464 -22.92 37.31 12.38
C THR A 464 -22.09 36.19 11.77
N LEU A 465 -22.72 35.06 11.42
CA LEU A 465 -22.05 33.96 10.72
C LEU A 465 -21.66 34.35 9.28
N LYS A 466 -22.60 34.98 8.58
CA LYS A 466 -22.45 35.42 7.19
C LYS A 466 -21.40 36.53 7.03
N SER A 467 -21.29 37.43 8.00
CA SER A 467 -20.28 38.51 8.00
C SER A 467 -18.87 38.03 8.32
N GLY A 468 -18.72 36.83 8.91
CA GLY A 468 -17.44 36.34 9.42
C GLY A 468 -17.05 36.91 10.78
N GLU A 469 -17.97 37.58 11.48
CA GLU A 469 -17.74 38.02 12.86
C GLU A 469 -17.57 36.82 13.81
N GLN A 470 -18.32 35.73 13.57
CA GLN A 470 -18.15 34.45 14.27
C GLN A 470 -18.27 33.29 13.28
N ASP A 471 -17.56 32.20 13.54
CA ASP A 471 -17.73 30.95 12.76
C ASP A 471 -18.77 30.00 13.37
N SER A 472 -19.11 30.20 14.65
CA SER A 472 -20.14 29.43 15.33
C SER A 472 -20.82 30.19 16.47
N VAL A 473 -22.08 29.87 16.72
CA VAL A 473 -22.87 30.36 17.86
C VAL A 473 -23.46 29.17 18.62
N ASP A 474 -23.16 29.10 19.91
CA ASP A 474 -23.63 28.03 20.80
C ASP A 474 -24.77 28.52 21.69
N ILE A 475 -25.86 27.77 21.72
CA ILE A 475 -27.02 27.99 22.60
C ILE A 475 -27.20 26.75 23.46
N TRP A 476 -26.95 26.93 24.76
CA TRP A 476 -27.16 25.92 25.79
C TRP A 476 -28.56 26.09 26.39
N MET A 477 -29.34 25.03 26.43
CA MET A 477 -30.68 25.07 27.02
C MET A 477 -31.11 23.72 27.56
N GLU A 478 -32.17 23.73 28.36
CA GLU A 478 -32.87 22.52 28.79
C GLU A 478 -34.21 22.42 28.05
N LYS A 479 -34.53 21.24 27.52
CA LYS A 479 -35.77 20.99 26.79
C LYS A 479 -36.32 19.62 27.16
N GLU A 480 -37.57 19.59 27.61
CA GLU A 480 -38.21 18.34 28.07
C GLU A 480 -37.40 17.59 29.15
N GLY A 481 -36.65 18.32 30.00
CA GLY A 481 -35.79 17.74 31.05
C GLY A 481 -34.41 17.26 30.56
N GLU A 482 -34.13 17.41 29.27
CA GLU A 482 -32.88 17.03 28.63
C GLU A 482 -31.99 18.26 28.43
N PRO A 483 -30.70 18.22 28.84
CA PRO A 483 -29.74 19.27 28.48
C PRO A 483 -29.41 19.16 26.99
N VAL A 484 -29.47 20.27 26.27
CA VAL A 484 -29.31 20.33 24.81
C VAL A 484 -28.33 21.42 24.44
N LEU A 485 -27.43 21.10 23.51
CA LEU A 485 -26.61 22.07 22.79
C LEU A 485 -27.20 22.28 21.39
N VAL A 486 -27.57 23.52 21.06
CA VAL A 486 -27.86 23.94 19.69
C VAL A 486 -26.70 24.77 19.21
N ARG A 487 -26.01 24.32 18.17
CA ARG A 487 -24.85 24.99 17.58
C ARG A 487 -25.17 25.41 16.15
N TYR A 488 -25.05 26.69 15.86
CA TYR A 488 -25.08 27.22 14.49
C TYR A 488 -23.65 27.43 14.00
N MET A 489 -23.32 26.99 12.81
CA MET A 489 -21.97 27.10 12.22
C MET A 489 -22.05 27.73 10.83
N ALA A 490 -21.14 28.66 10.55
CA ALA A 490 -20.94 29.16 9.20
C ALA A 490 -20.37 28.03 8.34
N VAL A 491 -21.06 27.69 7.26
CA VAL A 491 -20.54 26.77 6.23
C VAL A 491 -19.85 27.64 5.20
N ARG A 492 -18.54 27.43 5.03
CA ARG A 492 -17.71 28.13 4.07
C ARG A 492 -17.14 27.14 3.05
N ASP A 493 -17.01 27.57 1.80
CA ASP A 493 -16.29 26.80 0.81
C ASP A 493 -14.76 26.89 1.02
N ARG A 494 -14.00 26.27 0.11
CA ARG A 494 -12.53 26.23 0.17
C ARG A 494 -11.88 27.61 0.01
N GLU A 495 -12.57 28.56 -0.61
CA GLU A 495 -12.10 29.94 -0.76
C GLU A 495 -12.45 30.79 0.48
N GLY A 496 -13.14 30.20 1.46
CA GLY A 496 -13.61 30.89 2.67
C GLY A 496 -14.92 31.65 2.45
N SER A 497 -15.55 31.52 1.27
CA SER A 497 -16.82 32.18 0.98
C SER A 497 -17.95 31.49 1.72
N TYR A 498 -18.84 32.29 2.33
CA TYR A 498 -20.02 31.78 3.03
C TYR A 498 -21.01 31.14 2.04
N VAL A 499 -21.34 29.87 2.24
CA VAL A 499 -22.29 29.11 1.40
C VAL A 499 -23.55 28.70 2.16
N GLY A 500 -23.62 28.98 3.47
CA GLY A 500 -24.81 28.70 4.27
C GLY A 500 -24.52 28.61 5.77
N THR A 501 -25.57 28.30 6.54
CA THR A 501 -25.49 28.02 7.98
C THR A 501 -25.94 26.59 8.23
N MET A 502 -25.17 25.85 9.01
CA MET A 502 -25.55 24.54 9.53
C MET A 502 -25.97 24.68 11.00
N GLU A 503 -27.20 24.29 11.30
CA GLU A 503 -27.70 24.13 12.67
C GLU A 503 -27.55 22.66 13.07
N VAL A 504 -26.96 22.42 14.24
CA VAL A 504 -26.78 21.09 14.84
C VAL A 504 -27.38 21.08 16.23
N VAL A 505 -28.25 20.12 16.51
CA VAL A 505 -28.83 19.89 17.84
C VAL A 505 -28.28 18.59 18.41
N GLN A 506 -27.70 18.67 19.60
CA GLN A 506 -27.17 17.52 20.34
C GLN A 506 -27.82 17.40 21.71
N ARG A 507 -28.35 16.21 22.01
CA ARG A 507 -28.74 15.81 23.37
C ARG A 507 -27.48 15.55 24.19
N MET A 508 -27.33 16.20 25.33
CA MET A 508 -26.11 16.18 26.14
C MET A 508 -26.26 15.36 27.43
N GLY A 509 -27.38 14.67 27.63
CA GLY A 509 -27.61 13.84 28.82
C GLY A 509 -26.52 12.79 29.02
N PHE A 510 -26.08 12.14 27.94
CA PHE A 510 -24.99 11.15 27.99
C PHE A 510 -23.69 11.73 28.57
N ALA A 511 -23.34 12.96 28.22
CA ALA A 511 -22.14 13.62 28.71
C ALA A 511 -22.29 13.97 30.19
N ARG A 512 -23.44 14.54 30.57
CA ARG A 512 -23.77 14.85 31.97
C ARG A 512 -23.67 13.60 32.85
N ASP A 513 -24.18 12.47 32.37
CA ASP A 513 -24.21 11.23 33.15
C ASP A 513 -22.82 10.58 33.23
N HIS A 514 -22.01 10.64 32.16
CA HIS A 514 -20.62 10.16 32.14
C HIS A 514 -19.72 10.90 33.14
N PHE A 515 -19.84 12.23 33.24
CA PHE A 515 -19.01 13.05 34.14
C PHE A 515 -19.57 13.20 35.56
N LYS A 516 -20.79 12.70 35.82
CA LYS A 516 -21.35 12.59 37.18
C LYS A 516 -20.98 11.26 37.86
N ALA A 517 -20.71 10.22 37.08
CA ALA A 517 -20.16 8.95 37.54
C ALA A 517 -18.67 9.12 37.90
#